data_AF-A0A9E6EKQ3-F1
#
_entry.id   AF-A0A9E6EKQ3-F1
#
_cell.length_a   1.000
_cell.length_b   1.000
_cell.length_c   1.000
_cell.angle_alpha   90.00
_cell.angle_beta   90.00
_cell.angle_gamma   90.00
#
_symmetry.space_group_name_H-M   'P 1'
#
loop_
_entity.id
_entity.type
_entity.pdbx_description
1 polymer ?
#
loop_
_entity_poly.entity_id
_entity_poly.type
_entity_poly.pdbx_seq_one_letter_code
_entity_poly.pdbx_strand_id
1 'polypeptide(L)'
;MKRRTDGKGKPKKKKVFGGRRSKFCKFCVEKSTMIDYKDVKTLGGFTPERGKVLPRRTSGVCALHQRMLVEAIKRARNIALLPFA
;
A
#
# COMPACT_ATOMS: atom_id res chain seq x y z
N MET A 1 -22.02 -34.22 -48.39
CA MET A 1 -21.86 -32.84 -48.93
C MET A 1 -21.78 -31.85 -47.76
N LYS A 2 -20.69 -31.06 -47.70
CA LYS A 2 -20.46 -29.76 -46.98
C LYS A 2 -20.65 -29.74 -45.44
N ARG A 3 -19.61 -30.01 -44.62
CA ARG A 3 -18.63 -29.06 -44.01
C ARG A 3 -19.21 -27.70 -43.58
N ARG A 4 -19.26 -27.39 -42.27
CA ARG A 4 -19.14 -26.03 -41.64
C ARG A 4 -18.71 -26.16 -40.15
N THR A 5 -17.39 -26.23 -39.87
CA THR A 5 -16.49 -25.15 -39.39
C THR A 5 -16.52 -24.89 -37.89
N ASP A 6 -15.52 -25.46 -37.22
CA ASP A 6 -15.04 -25.17 -35.86
C ASP A 6 -14.61 -23.70 -35.69
N GLY A 7 -15.37 -22.96 -34.88
CA GLY A 7 -15.03 -21.60 -34.46
C GLY A 7 -13.97 -21.60 -33.35
N LYS A 8 -12.69 -21.67 -33.72
CA LYS A 8 -11.56 -21.47 -32.78
C LYS A 8 -11.52 -20.02 -32.26
N GLY A 9 -12.02 -19.81 -31.05
CA GLY A 9 -11.89 -18.56 -30.31
C GLY A 9 -10.42 -18.27 -29.98
N LYS A 10 -9.90 -17.14 -30.48
CA LYS A 10 -8.52 -16.66 -30.27
C LYS A 10 -8.23 -16.46 -28.76
N PRO A 11 -7.07 -16.89 -28.23
CA PRO A 11 -6.71 -16.60 -26.85
C PRO A 11 -6.45 -15.10 -26.67
N LYS A 12 -7.22 -14.45 -25.79
CA LYS A 12 -7.00 -13.04 -25.42
C LYS A 12 -5.63 -12.92 -24.74
N LYS A 13 -4.68 -12.25 -25.41
CA LYS A 13 -3.36 -11.90 -24.86
C LYS A 13 -3.56 -11.16 -23.53
N LYS A 14 -3.15 -11.78 -22.42
CA LYS A 14 -3.10 -11.13 -21.10
C LYS A 14 -2.12 -9.97 -21.20
N LYS A 15 -2.63 -8.73 -21.17
CA LYS A 15 -1.80 -7.53 -21.00
C LYS A 15 -1.15 -7.64 -19.62
N VAL A 16 0.12 -8.03 -19.57
CA VAL A 16 0.94 -7.97 -18.36
C VAL A 16 1.22 -6.49 -18.11
N PHE A 17 0.30 -5.83 -17.42
CA PHE A 17 0.50 -4.47 -16.96
C PHE A 17 1.67 -4.45 -15.99
N GLY A 18 2.81 -3.96 -16.49
CA GLY A 18 3.91 -3.33 -15.76
C GLY A 18 4.26 -3.97 -14.43
N GLY A 19 5.35 -4.74 -14.42
CA GLY A 19 5.91 -5.41 -13.26
C GLY A 19 5.73 -4.61 -11.97
N ARG A 20 4.90 -5.15 -11.06
CA ARG A 20 4.90 -4.71 -9.67
C ARG A 20 6.27 -5.07 -9.12
N ARG A 21 7.23 -4.12 -9.19
CA ARG A 21 8.43 -4.19 -8.35
C ARG A 21 7.90 -4.45 -6.95
N SER A 22 8.26 -5.60 -6.39
CA SER A 22 7.97 -5.95 -5.01
C SER A 22 8.50 -4.79 -4.16
N LYS A 23 7.60 -3.93 -3.68
CA LYS A 23 7.98 -2.90 -2.73
C LYS A 23 8.22 -3.63 -1.42
N PHE A 24 9.49 -3.71 -1.04
CA PHE A 24 9.88 -4.22 0.26
C PHE A 24 9.36 -3.27 1.34
N CYS A 25 8.98 -3.83 2.48
CA CYS A 25 8.53 -3.03 3.60
C CYS A 25 9.74 -2.29 4.19
N LYS A 26 9.73 -0.96 4.13
CA LYS A 26 10.80 -0.10 4.69
C LYS A 26 11.08 -0.44 6.17
N PHE A 27 10.03 -0.57 6.97
CA PHE A 27 10.13 -0.92 8.39
C PHE A 27 10.74 -2.30 8.67
N CYS A 28 10.53 -3.28 7.78
CA CYS A 28 11.18 -4.60 7.92
C CYS A 28 12.69 -4.52 7.64
N VAL A 29 13.11 -3.66 6.72
CA VAL A 29 14.54 -3.47 6.39
C VAL A 29 15.25 -2.66 7.46
N GLU A 30 14.58 -1.61 7.95
CA GLU A 30 15.09 -0.72 8.99
C GLU A 30 15.08 -1.38 10.38
N LYS A 31 14.46 -2.57 10.53
CA LYS A 31 14.28 -3.30 11.80
C LYS A 31 13.67 -2.44 12.92
N SER A 32 12.84 -1.46 12.55
CA SER A 32 12.05 -0.70 13.52
C SER A 32 11.01 -1.65 14.14
N THR A 33 11.29 -2.14 15.35
CA THR A 33 10.44 -3.10 16.06
C THR A 33 9.12 -2.48 16.52
N MET A 34 9.08 -1.16 16.68
CA MET A 34 7.88 -0.42 17.09
C MET A 34 7.80 0.91 16.33
N ILE A 35 6.61 1.24 15.82
CA ILE A 35 6.32 2.52 15.15
C ILE A 35 5.62 3.39 16.18
N ASP A 36 6.35 4.37 16.73
CA ASP A 36 5.81 5.27 17.74
C ASP A 36 5.07 6.45 17.11
N TYR A 37 4.07 6.96 17.85
CA TYR A 37 3.28 8.12 17.43
C TYR A 37 4.04 9.45 17.54
N LYS A 38 5.20 9.45 18.21
CA LYS A 38 6.04 10.64 18.42
C LYS A 38 6.87 10.98 17.19
N ASP A 39 7.12 10.02 16.31
CA ASP A 39 7.95 10.20 15.12
C ASP A 39 7.17 10.84 13.98
N VAL A 40 6.93 12.14 14.07
CA VAL A 40 6.15 12.90 13.08
C VAL A 40 6.78 12.83 11.68
N LYS A 41 8.12 12.73 11.58
CA LYS A 41 8.84 12.63 10.30
C LYS A 41 8.50 11.34 9.54
N THR A 42 8.42 10.21 10.24
CA THR A 42 8.10 8.93 9.61
C THR A 42 6.62 8.87 9.25
N LEU A 43 5.74 9.28 10.17
CA LEU A 43 4.28 9.26 9.99
C LEU A 43 3.79 10.26 8.94
N GLY A 44 4.43 11.43 8.82
CA GLY A 44 4.16 12.43 7.79
C GLY A 44 4.40 11.87 6.37
N GLY A 45 5.41 11.01 6.20
CA GLY A 45 5.63 10.31 4.93
C GLY A 45 4.50 9.35 4.52
N PHE A 46 3.65 8.94 5.47
CA PHE A 46 2.48 8.07 5.22
C PHE A 46 1.14 8.82 5.25
N THR A 47 1.16 10.11 5.54
CA THR A 47 -0.01 10.99 5.59
C THR A 47 0.18 12.12 4.59
N PRO A 48 -0.30 11.99 3.34
CA PRO A 48 -0.30 13.09 2.37
C PRO A 48 -1.08 14.30 2.90
N GLU A 49 -0.90 15.44 2.24
CA GLU A 49 -1.57 16.74 2.48
C GLU A 49 -3.07 16.63 2.84
N ARG A 50 -3.77 15.67 2.21
CA ARG A 50 -5.19 15.40 2.45
C ARG A 50 -5.51 14.67 3.76
N GLY A 51 -4.58 14.51 4.68
CA GLY A 51 -4.82 13.92 6.00
C GLY A 51 -5.25 12.43 5.99
N LYS A 52 -5.38 11.76 4.83
CA LYS A 52 -5.78 10.35 4.74
C LYS A 52 -4.59 9.41 4.88
N VAL A 53 -4.76 8.28 5.58
CA VAL A 53 -3.70 7.26 5.70
C VAL A 53 -3.47 6.58 4.34
N LEU A 54 -2.20 6.52 3.90
CA LEU A 54 -1.87 5.85 2.64
C LEU A 54 -2.19 4.35 2.69
N PRO A 55 -2.84 3.81 1.63
CA PRO A 55 -3.12 2.39 1.55
C PRO A 55 -1.84 1.60 1.29
N ARG A 56 -1.81 0.37 1.79
CA ARG A 56 -0.69 -0.59 1.66
C ARG A 56 -0.15 -0.75 0.23
N ARG A 57 -1.03 -0.69 -0.78
CA ARG A 57 -0.66 -0.80 -2.20
C ARG A 57 0.31 0.30 -2.66
N THR A 58 0.24 1.46 -2.05
CA THR A 58 1.07 2.62 -2.40
C THR A 58 2.34 2.65 -1.55
N SER A 59 2.19 2.43 -0.24
CA SER A 59 3.27 2.47 0.75
C SER A 59 4.20 1.25 0.73
N GLY A 60 3.71 0.08 0.31
CA GLY A 60 4.53 -1.14 0.21
C GLY A 60 4.91 -1.78 1.55
N VAL A 61 4.25 -1.40 2.65
CA VAL A 61 4.53 -1.96 3.99
C VAL A 61 3.88 -3.34 4.20
N CYS A 62 4.37 -4.12 5.14
CA CYS A 62 3.77 -5.42 5.48
C CYS A 62 2.43 -5.23 6.22
N ALA A 63 1.61 -6.29 6.31
CA ALA A 63 0.30 -6.20 6.94
C ALA A 63 0.39 -5.86 8.44
N LEU A 64 1.39 -6.39 9.13
CA LEU A 64 1.63 -6.14 10.56
C LEU A 64 2.01 -4.67 10.79
N HIS A 65 3.01 -4.16 10.06
CA HIS A 65 3.43 -2.76 10.16
C HIS A 65 2.32 -1.79 9.75
N GLN A 66 1.47 -2.12 8.78
CA GLN A 66 0.34 -1.26 8.42
C GLN A 66 -0.66 -1.11 9.59
N ARG A 67 -0.93 -2.16 10.36
CA ARG A 67 -1.83 -2.09 11.54
C ARG A 67 -1.24 -1.18 12.61
N MET A 68 0.02 -1.41 12.97
CA MET A 68 0.73 -0.58 13.95
C MET A 68 0.85 0.87 13.50
N LEU A 69 1.14 1.12 12.22
CA LEU A 69 1.19 2.46 11.64
C LEU A 69 -0.17 3.17 11.73
N VAL A 70 -1.27 2.49 11.41
CA VAL A 70 -2.61 3.08 11.51
C VAL A 70 -2.95 3.44 12.96
N GLU A 71 -2.60 2.59 13.92
CA GLU A 71 -2.78 2.88 15.35
C GLU A 71 -1.93 4.07 15.80
N ALA A 72 -0.66 4.12 15.39
CA ALA A 72 0.24 5.23 15.68
C ALA A 72 -0.28 6.54 15.09
N ILE A 73 -0.75 6.55 13.83
CA ILE A 73 -1.34 7.73 13.19
C ILE A 73 -2.60 8.20 13.92
N LYS A 74 -3.48 7.26 14.34
CA LYS A 74 -4.68 7.61 15.12
C LYS A 74 -4.30 8.26 16.45
N ARG A 75 -3.33 7.70 17.19
CA ARG A 75 -2.82 8.28 18.44
C ARG A 75 -2.18 9.65 18.22
N ALA A 76 -1.38 9.81 17.16
CA ALA A 76 -0.74 11.07 16.81
C ALA A 76 -1.78 12.18 16.51
N ARG A 77 -2.88 11.84 15.84
CA ARG A 77 -3.99 12.78 15.59
C ARG A 77 -4.69 13.22 16.88
N ASN A 78 -4.91 12.29 17.81
CA ASN A 78 -5.53 12.63 19.09
C ASN A 78 -4.71 13.64 19.92
N ILE A 79 -3.37 13.63 19.75
CA ILE A 79 -2.44 14.54 20.44
C ILE A 79 -2.14 15.79 19.56
N ALA A 80 -2.86 15.99 18.45
CA ALA A 80 -2.68 17.10 17.52
C ALA A 80 -1.28 17.18 16.86
N LEU A 81 -0.53 16.08 16.80
CA LEU A 81 0.74 16.00 16.07
C LEU A 81 0.55 15.93 14.55
N LEU A 82 -0.61 15.47 14.10
CA LEU A 82 -0.99 15.37 12.69
C LEU A 82 -2.40 15.93 12.48
N PRO A 83 -2.66 16.61 11.34
CA PRO A 83 -3.97 17.17 11.04
C PRO A 83 -5.01 16.09 10.67
N PHE A 84 -6.29 16.40 10.91
CA PHE A 84 -7.44 15.54 10.61
C PHE A 84 -8.06 15.75 9.20
N ALA A 85 -7.47 16.63 8.38
CA ALA A 85 -8.00 17.12 7.10
C ALA A 85 -8.73 16.09 6.21
#